data_AF-A0A8T3PDN3-F1
#
_entry.id   AF-A0A8T3PDN3-F1
#
_cell.length_a   1.000
_cell.length_b   1.000
_cell.length_c   1.000
_cell.angle_alpha   90.00
_cell.angle_beta   90.00
_cell.angle_gamma   90.00
#
_symmetry.space_group_name_H-M   'P 1'
#
loop_
_entity.id
_entity.type
_entity.pdbx_description
1 polymer ?
#
loop_
_entity_poly.entity_id
_entity_poly.type
_entity_poly.pdbx_seq_one_letter_code
_entity_poly.pdbx_strand_id
1 'polypeptide(L)'
;MSLRPNPPRMITVLIALTLLAVGIAGTLIEPSTIRDLVTGLGLPTGIERDIVQLIADRTIAYACLFASPMLLVIGSLLPGI
;
A
#
# COMPACT_ATOMS: atom_id res chain seq x y z
N MET A 1 6.67 10.23 -31.34
CA MET A 1 5.46 10.12 -30.48
C MET A 1 5.58 11.13 -29.37
N SER A 2 4.75 12.18 -29.39
CA SER A 2 4.73 13.18 -28.30
C SER A 2 3.85 12.62 -27.18
N LEU A 3 4.44 12.33 -26.01
CA LEU A 3 3.66 12.08 -24.80
C LEU A 3 2.91 13.37 -24.46
N ARG A 4 1.58 13.35 -24.55
CA ARG A 4 0.75 14.45 -24.08
C ARG A 4 0.29 14.09 -22.67
N PRO A 5 0.59 14.89 -21.64
CA PRO A 5 0.08 14.62 -20.30
C PRO A 5 -1.45 14.66 -20.34
N ASN A 6 -2.08 13.55 -19.97
CA ASN A 6 -3.53 13.43 -19.81
C ASN A 6 -3.79 13.25 -18.30
N PRO A 7 -4.88 13.80 -17.72
CA PRO A 7 -5.12 13.59 -16.31
C PRO A 7 -5.31 12.08 -16.04
N PRO A 8 -4.64 11.53 -15.01
CA PRO A 8 -4.77 10.12 -14.66
C PRO A 8 -6.23 9.79 -14.34
N ARG A 9 -6.64 8.56 -14.66
CA ARG A 9 -8.02 8.08 -14.42
C ARG A 9 -8.34 8.16 -12.93
N MET A 10 -9.59 8.49 -12.59
CA MET A 10 -10.03 8.54 -11.19
C MET A 10 -9.77 7.22 -10.45
N ILE A 11 -9.92 6.08 -11.14
CA ILE A 11 -9.60 4.75 -10.61
C ILE A 11 -8.11 4.62 -10.26
N THR A 12 -7.20 5.09 -11.13
CA THR A 12 -5.76 5.04 -10.85
C THR A 12 -5.38 5.95 -9.69
N VAL A 13 -6.05 7.09 -9.54
CA VAL A 13 -5.86 7.99 -8.39
C VAL A 13 -6.32 7.31 -7.11
N LEU A 14 -7.49 6.67 -7.12
CA LEU A 14 -8.01 5.93 -5.96
C LEU A 14 -7.07 4.80 -5.54
N ILE A 15 -6.57 4.00 -6.50
CA ILE A 15 -5.62 2.91 -6.21
C ILE A 15 -4.29 3.49 -5.68
N ALA A 16 -3.80 4.59 -6.25
CA ALA A 16 -2.58 5.21 -5.76
C ALA A 16 -2.73 5.75 -4.33
N LEU A 17 -3.89 6.31 -3.98
CA LEU A 17 -4.19 6.79 -2.63
C LEU A 17 -4.32 5.64 -1.64
N THR A 18 -4.94 4.52 -2.01
CA THR A 18 -5.03 3.35 -1.12
C THR A 18 -3.65 2.74 -0.89
N LEU A 19 -2.82 2.60 -1.94
CA LEU A 19 -1.44 2.13 -1.80
C LEU A 19 -0.60 3.08 -0.94
N LEU A 20 -0.79 4.40 -1.08
CA LEU A 20 -0.12 5.40 -0.25
C LEU A 20 -0.51 5.21 1.21
N ALA A 21 -1.81 5.10 1.50
CA ALA A 21 -2.30 4.91 2.86
C ALA A 21 -1.78 3.61 3.49
N VAL A 22 -1.79 2.50 2.73
CA VAL A 22 -1.25 1.20 3.17
C VAL A 22 0.26 1.29 3.42
N GLY A 23 1.02 1.93 2.52
CA GLY A 23 2.46 2.09 2.67
C GLY A 23 2.84 2.98 3.86
N ILE A 24 2.11 4.08 4.09
CA ILE A 24 2.29 4.94 5.27
C ILE A 24 1.95 4.18 6.55
N ALA A 25 0.80 3.49 6.58
CA ALA A 25 0.39 2.70 7.74
C ALA A 25 1.43 1.61 8.06
N GLY A 26 1.90 0.87 7.06
CA GLY A 26 2.90 -0.19 7.24
C GLY A 26 4.31 0.30 7.60
N THR A 27 4.63 1.59 7.40
CA THR A 27 5.93 2.16 7.77
C THR A 27 5.93 2.92 9.09
N LEU A 28 4.83 3.61 9.41
CA LEU A 28 4.72 4.42 10.63
C LEU A 28 4.17 3.65 11.83
N ILE A 29 3.38 2.59 11.62
CA ILE A 29 2.85 1.79 12.71
C ILE A 29 3.94 0.82 13.19
N GLU A 30 4.22 0.84 14.49
CA GLU A 30 5.17 -0.11 15.06
C GLU A 30 4.59 -1.54 15.05
N PRO A 31 5.44 -2.56 14.79
CA PRO A 31 5.02 -3.96 14.85
C PRO A 31 4.44 -4.36 16.22
N SER A 32 4.85 -3.69 17.30
CA SER A 32 4.33 -3.86 18.67
C SER A 32 2.84 -3.55 18.74
N THR A 33 2.40 -2.41 18.20
CA THR A 33 0.99 -2.00 18.18
C THR A 33 0.11 -3.01 17.43
N ILE A 34 0.64 -3.61 16.37
CA ILE A 34 -0.09 -4.58 15.56
C ILE A 34 -0.20 -5.91 16.29
N ARG A 35 0.87 -6.33 16.97
CA ARG A 35 0.84 -7.51 17.84
C ARG A 35 -0.17 -7.33 18.97
N ASP A 36 -0.24 -6.17 19.60
CA ASP A 36 -1.20 -5.87 20.66
C ASP A 36 -2.65 -5.90 20.15
N LEU A 37 -2.88 -5.41 18.92
CA LEU A 37 -4.20 -5.48 18.27
C LEU A 37 -4.61 -6.92 17.95
N VAL A 38 -3.68 -7.71 17.40
CA VAL A 38 -3.92 -9.11 17.00
C VAL A 38 -4.12 -10.02 18.21
N THR A 39 -3.33 -9.85 19.27
CA THR A 39 -3.53 -10.55 20.55
C THR A 39 -4.83 -10.12 21.23
N GLY A 40 -5.17 -8.83 21.19
CA GLY A 40 -6.45 -8.30 21.70
C GLY A 40 -7.68 -8.80 20.94
N LEU A 41 -7.54 -9.16 19.67
CA LEU A 41 -8.58 -9.74 18.83
C LEU A 41 -8.76 -11.26 19.02
N GLY A 42 -7.92 -11.92 19.82
CA GLY A 42 -8.05 -13.34 20.14
C GLY A 42 -7.86 -14.27 18.94
N LEU A 43 -7.04 -13.86 17.96
CA LEU A 43 -6.81 -14.64 16.76
C LEU A 43 -6.09 -15.97 17.06
N PRO A 44 -6.39 -17.07 16.34
CA PRO A 44 -5.68 -18.34 16.50
C PRO A 44 -4.17 -18.15 16.28
N THR A 45 -3.35 -18.70 17.17
CA THR A 45 -1.89 -18.51 17.23
C THR A 45 -1.12 -18.82 15.94
N GLY A 46 -1.68 -19.66 15.07
CA GLY A 46 -1.13 -19.94 13.74
C GLY A 46 -1.28 -18.75 12.77
N ILE A 47 -2.46 -18.13 12.74
CA ILE A 47 -2.78 -17.00 11.86
C ILE A 47 -2.08 -15.73 12.35
N GLU A 48 -1.98 -15.56 13.67
CA GLU A 48 -1.25 -14.44 14.27
C GLU A 48 0.22 -14.41 13.84
N ARG A 49 0.91 -15.56 13.82
CA ARG A 49 2.31 -15.64 13.38
C ARG A 49 2.49 -15.22 11.93
N ASP A 50 1.65 -15.73 11.04
CA ASP A 50 1.73 -15.41 9.61
C ASP A 50 1.42 -13.93 9.36
N ILE A 51 0.40 -13.37 10.03
CA ILE A 51 0.06 -11.94 9.94
C ILE A 51 1.20 -11.07 10.47
N VAL A 52 1.74 -11.38 11.65
CA VAL A 52 2.85 -10.63 12.25
C VAL A 52 4.09 -10.72 11.36
N GLN A 53 4.37 -11.86 10.76
CA GLN A 53 5.52 -12.04 9.87
C GLN A 53 5.34 -11.29 8.55
N LEU A 54 4.13 -11.31 7.97
CA LEU A 54 3.78 -10.56 6.76
C LEU A 54 3.84 -9.04 6.99
N ILE A 55 3.44 -8.59 8.18
CA ILE A 55 3.45 -7.17 8.56
C ILE A 55 4.84 -6.69 8.98
N ALA A 56 5.62 -7.54 9.64
CA ALA A 56 7.02 -7.27 9.95
C ALA A 56 7.86 -7.12 8.67
N ASP A 57 7.42 -7.75 7.58
CA ASP A 57 8.02 -7.59 6.27
C ASP A 57 7.66 -6.22 5.65
N ARG A 58 8.37 -5.18 6.13
CA ARG A 58 8.22 -3.79 5.66
C ARG A 58 8.46 -3.62 4.16
N THR A 59 9.01 -4.63 3.48
CA THR A 59 9.22 -4.62 2.02
C THR A 59 7.93 -4.33 1.27
N ILE A 60 6.79 -4.88 1.70
CA ILE A 60 5.50 -4.64 1.07
C ILE A 60 5.06 -3.19 1.27
N ALA A 61 5.25 -2.64 2.48
CA ALA A 61 4.92 -1.25 2.79
C ALA A 61 5.75 -0.26 1.94
N TYR A 62 7.06 -0.51 1.81
CA TYR A 62 7.92 0.30 0.94
C TYR A 62 7.59 0.14 -0.55
N ALA A 63 7.24 -1.08 -0.99
CA ALA A 63 6.79 -1.32 -2.35
C ALA A 63 5.50 -0.55 -2.65
N CYS A 64 4.54 -0.51 -1.73
CA CYS A 64 3.32 0.29 -1.86
C CYS A 64 3.61 1.81 -1.92
N LEU A 65 4.51 2.31 -1.06
CA LEU A 65 4.94 3.72 -1.08
C LEU A 65 5.59 4.11 -2.41
N PHE A 66 6.40 3.22 -2.99
CA PHE A 66 7.04 3.47 -4.27
C PHE A 66 6.06 3.33 -5.46
N ALA A 67 5.18 2.33 -5.40
CA ALA A 67 4.20 2.06 -6.44
C ALA A 67 3.14 3.17 -6.57
N SER A 68 2.79 3.84 -5.47
CA SER A 68 1.80 4.93 -5.47
C SER A 68 2.14 6.08 -6.45
N PRO A 69 3.27 6.79 -6.33
CA PRO A 69 3.63 7.84 -7.29
C PRO A 69 3.92 7.28 -8.68
N MET A 70 4.45 6.06 -8.81
CA MET A 70 4.64 5.43 -10.11
C MET A 70 3.33 5.20 -10.86
N LEU A 71 2.27 4.74 -10.16
CA LEU A 71 0.95 4.54 -10.74
C LEU A 71 0.33 5.85 -11.23
N LEU A 72 0.54 6.95 -10.52
CA LEU A 72 0.08 8.27 -10.96
C LEU A 72 0.84 8.75 -12.21
N VAL A 73 2.16 8.55 -12.24
CA VAL A 73 2.99 8.89 -13.40
C VAL A 73 2.56 8.05 -14.61
N ILE A 74 2.49 6.73 -14.48
CA ILE A 74 2.08 5.82 -15.57
C ILE A 74 0.63 6.11 -15.99
N GLY A 75 -0.27 6.30 -15.03
CA GLY A 75 -1.67 6.61 -15.27
C GLY A 75 -1.88 7.94 -16.01
N SER A 76 -0.98 8.91 -15.84
CA SER A 76 -1.00 10.20 -16.56
C SER A 76 -0.46 10.11 -18.00
N LEU A 77 0.31 9.07 -18.31
CA LEU A 77 0.90 8.83 -19.63
C LEU A 77 0.02 7.95 -20.53
N LEU A 78 -0.88 7.15 -19.94
CA LEU A 78 -1.83 6.32 -20.67
C LEU A 78 -3.09 7.14 -21.00
N PRO A 79 -3.47 7.27 -22.28
CA PRO A 79 -4.70 7.98 -22.64
C PRO A 79 -5.93 7.31 -22.00
N GLY A 80 -6.74 8.12 -21.32
CA GLY A 80 -8.12 7.76 -21.02
C GLY A 80 -8.87 7.61 -22.33
N ILE A 81 -9.29 6.38 -22.65
CA ILE A 81 -10.41 6.15 -23.57
C ILE A 81 -11.70 6.43 -22.82
#